data_AF-B1BY55-F1
#
_entry.id   AF-B1BY55-F1
#
_cell.length_a   1.000
_cell.length_b   1.000
_cell.length_c   1.000
_cell.angle_alpha   90.00
_cell.angle_beta   90.00
_cell.angle_gamma   90.00
#
_symmetry.space_group_name_H-M   'P 1'
#
loop_
_entity.id
_entity.type
_entity.pdbx_description
1 polymer ?
#
loop_
_entity_poly.entity_id
_entity_poly.type
_entity_poly.pdbx_seq_one_letter_code
_entity_poly.pdbx_strand_id
1 'polypeptide(L)'
;MSKRVVEKEINSTKGKNPPIWAKLSSSIAYYLRTCDLDYSNEELLEDYLDFAYVESEIQGNILYLNKQTKEWVEIDKLLQDRIKTTFIERIEKMREKYNRPYEPKEKEHEEEEEKKVYTNNVIEFRKRN
;
A
#
# COMPACT_ATOMS: atom_id res chain seq x y z
N MET A 1 33.01 6.92 33.66
CA MET A 1 32.81 6.20 32.39
C MET A 1 31.35 5.82 32.28
N SER A 2 30.65 6.49 31.38
CA SER A 2 29.24 6.32 31.04
C SER A 2 29.01 5.03 30.28
N LYS A 3 28.01 4.23 30.66
CA LYS A 3 27.08 3.49 29.76
C LYS A 3 25.82 3.10 30.55
N ARG A 4 24.92 4.04 30.84
CA ARG A 4 23.50 3.70 31.02
C ARG A 4 22.88 3.85 29.64
N VAL A 5 22.84 2.74 28.92
CA VAL A 5 22.14 2.62 27.65
C VAL A 5 20.69 2.93 27.94
N VAL A 6 20.18 3.88 27.17
CA VAL A 6 18.83 4.43 27.26
C VAL A 6 17.85 3.31 26.91
N GLU A 7 17.30 2.65 27.94
CA GLU A 7 16.00 1.97 27.82
C GLU A 7 14.95 3.07 27.65
N LYS A 8 14.79 3.55 26.41
CA LYS A 8 13.68 4.43 26.08
C LYS A 8 12.45 3.55 25.97
N GLU A 9 11.71 3.54 27.06
CA GLU A 9 10.35 3.05 27.21
C GLU A 9 9.53 3.31 25.93
N ILE A 10 9.28 2.24 25.16
CA ILE A 10 8.28 2.22 24.10
C ILE A 10 6.93 1.94 24.78
N ASN A 11 6.52 2.84 25.67
CA ASN A 11 5.25 2.75 26.39
C ASN A 11 4.66 4.14 26.56
N SER A 12 4.13 4.73 25.48
CA SER A 12 3.00 5.66 25.61
C SER A 12 2.39 6.00 24.24
N THR A 13 1.25 5.39 23.92
CA THR A 13 0.00 6.12 23.61
C THR A 13 -1.13 5.10 23.45
N LYS A 14 -1.76 4.71 24.56
CA LYS A 14 -3.10 4.11 24.58
C LYS A 14 -4.14 5.19 24.23
N GLY A 15 -4.14 5.64 22.98
CA GLY A 15 -5.16 6.53 22.43
C GLY A 15 -5.78 5.88 21.21
N LYS A 16 -6.75 4.97 21.42
CA LYS A 16 -7.64 4.30 20.43
C LYS A 16 -7.14 4.19 18.98
N ASN A 17 -5.84 3.96 18.74
CA ASN A 17 -5.33 3.70 17.41
C ASN A 17 -5.68 2.24 17.14
N PRO A 18 -6.50 1.96 16.09
CA PRO A 18 -6.71 0.59 15.67
C PRO A 18 -5.33 -0.08 15.50
N PRO A 19 -5.17 -1.34 15.92
CA PRO A 19 -3.94 -2.09 15.66
C PRO A 19 -3.53 -1.88 14.20
N ILE A 20 -2.26 -1.66 13.93
CA ILE A 20 -1.75 -1.35 12.58
C ILE A 20 -2.33 -2.28 11.50
N TRP A 21 -2.50 -3.56 11.86
CA TRP A 21 -3.20 -4.57 11.08
C TRP A 21 -4.60 -4.17 10.60
N ALA A 22 -5.44 -3.58 11.45
CA ALA A 22 -6.79 -3.15 11.08
C ALA A 22 -6.77 -2.06 10.00
N LYS A 23 -5.77 -1.16 10.03
CA LYS A 23 -5.57 -0.13 9.00
C LYS A 23 -5.12 -0.76 7.68
N LEU A 24 -4.13 -1.64 7.74
CA LEU A 24 -3.57 -2.34 6.58
C LEU A 24 -4.60 -3.25 5.91
N SER A 25 -5.31 -4.06 6.69
CA SER A 25 -6.39 -4.94 6.17
C SER A 25 -7.55 -4.17 5.55
N SER A 26 -7.82 -2.94 6.03
CA SER A 26 -8.78 -2.03 5.40
C SER A 26 -8.22 -1.43 4.10
N SER A 27 -6.93 -1.13 4.06
CA SER A 27 -6.23 -0.67 2.84
C SER A 27 -6.31 -1.71 1.72
N ILE A 28 -6.06 -2.99 2.04
CA ILE A 28 -6.26 -4.11 1.11
C ILE A 28 -7.69 -4.11 0.56
N ALA A 29 -8.69 -4.05 1.46
CA ALA A 29 -10.09 -4.07 1.04
C ALA A 29 -10.48 -2.85 0.20
N TYR A 30 -9.85 -1.69 0.41
CA TYR A 30 -10.07 -0.50 -0.39
C TYR A 30 -9.49 -0.69 -1.81
N TYR A 31 -8.24 -1.13 -1.92
CA TYR A 31 -7.59 -1.38 -3.20
C TYR A 31 -8.36 -2.42 -4.04
N LEU A 32 -8.76 -3.52 -3.42
CA LEU A 32 -9.48 -4.61 -4.12
C LEU A 32 -10.86 -4.22 -4.67
N ARG A 33 -11.42 -3.07 -4.27
CA ARG A 33 -12.69 -2.58 -4.85
C ARG A 33 -12.51 -1.98 -6.23
N THR A 34 -11.30 -1.56 -6.56
CA THR A 34 -10.99 -0.82 -7.79
C THR A 34 -9.92 -1.50 -8.63
N CYS A 35 -9.34 -2.60 -8.16
CA CYS A 35 -8.34 -3.34 -8.91
C CYS A 35 -8.96 -4.01 -10.14
N ASP A 36 -8.19 -4.07 -11.22
CA ASP A 36 -8.55 -4.83 -12.40
C ASP A 36 -8.16 -6.30 -12.23
N LEU A 37 -9.14 -7.19 -12.20
CA LEU A 37 -8.90 -8.62 -12.01
C LEU A 37 -8.28 -9.29 -13.24
N ASP A 38 -8.10 -8.58 -14.35
CA ASP A 38 -7.45 -9.13 -15.54
C ASP A 38 -5.93 -9.30 -15.35
N TYR A 39 -5.31 -8.63 -14.37
CA TYR A 39 -3.90 -8.81 -14.02
C TYR A 39 -3.66 -10.06 -13.18
N SER A 40 -2.43 -10.56 -13.15
CA SER A 40 -2.05 -11.69 -12.30
C SER A 40 -2.10 -11.33 -10.81
N ASN A 41 -2.09 -12.35 -9.94
CA ASN A 41 -2.10 -12.13 -8.50
C ASN A 41 -0.81 -11.41 -8.04
N GLU A 42 0.31 -11.71 -8.68
CA GLU A 42 1.63 -11.12 -8.44
C GLU A 42 1.66 -9.65 -8.88
N GLU A 43 1.21 -9.33 -10.10
CA GLU A 43 1.14 -7.94 -10.59
C GLU A 43 0.23 -7.08 -9.70
N LEU A 44 -0.92 -7.61 -9.30
CA LEU A 44 -1.83 -6.90 -8.39
C LEU A 44 -1.24 -6.68 -7.01
N LEU A 45 -0.43 -7.63 -6.53
CA LEU A 45 0.26 -7.51 -5.25
C LEU A 45 1.33 -6.42 -5.33
N GLU A 46 2.15 -6.40 -6.38
CA GLU A 46 3.17 -5.37 -6.59
C GLU A 46 2.54 -3.97 -6.65
N ASP A 47 1.50 -3.76 -7.48
CA ASP A 47 0.79 -2.47 -7.56
C ASP A 47 0.18 -2.06 -6.21
N TYR A 48 -0.34 -3.02 -5.44
CA TYR A 48 -0.82 -2.74 -4.08
C TYR A 48 0.31 -2.31 -3.13
N LEU A 49 1.47 -2.97 -3.19
CA LEU A 49 2.61 -2.63 -2.32
C LEU A 49 3.12 -1.22 -2.64
N ASP A 50 3.22 -0.86 -3.92
CA ASP A 50 3.62 0.47 -4.37
C ASP A 50 2.59 1.55 -4.00
N PHE A 51 1.30 1.20 -4.06
CA PHE A 51 0.23 2.08 -3.60
C PHE A 51 0.25 2.29 -2.07
N ALA A 52 0.49 1.23 -1.30
CA ALA A 52 0.30 1.22 0.14
C ALA A 52 1.54 1.68 0.92
N TYR A 53 2.72 1.47 0.37
CA TYR A 53 4.00 1.70 1.03
C TYR A 53 4.85 2.72 0.28
N VAL A 54 5.82 3.30 0.99
CA VAL A 54 6.82 4.19 0.39
C VAL A 54 8.08 3.37 0.16
N GLU A 55 8.82 3.65 -0.93
CA GLU A 55 10.17 3.13 -1.20
C GLU A 55 11.17 3.59 -0.13
N SER A 56 11.00 3.12 1.09
CA SER A 56 11.85 3.45 2.22
C SER A 56 11.90 2.23 3.13
N GLU A 57 12.99 1.50 2.99
CA GLU A 57 13.29 0.34 3.81
C GLU A 57 14.33 0.69 4.88
N ILE A 58 14.11 0.23 6.10
CA ILE A 58 15.12 0.23 7.17
C ILE A 58 15.36 -1.23 7.54
N GLN A 59 16.55 -1.76 7.26
CA GLN A 59 16.91 -3.16 7.57
C GLN A 59 15.97 -4.22 6.96
N GLY A 60 15.35 -3.91 5.81
CA GLY A 60 14.36 -4.77 5.15
C GLY A 60 12.97 -4.74 5.80
N ASN A 61 12.73 -3.83 6.74
CA ASN A 61 11.40 -3.47 7.21
C ASN A 61 10.89 -2.28 6.40
N ILE A 62 9.64 -2.37 5.97
CA ILE A 62 8.99 -1.30 5.20
C ILE A 62 8.43 -0.26 6.15
N LEU A 63 8.57 1.03 5.81
CA LEU A 63 7.97 2.12 6.55
C LEU A 63 6.55 2.43 6.05
N TYR A 64 5.62 2.48 6.99
CA TYR A 64 4.24 2.89 6.73
C TYR A 64 3.92 4.20 7.43
N LEU A 65 3.47 5.19 6.66
CA LEU A 65 2.97 6.45 7.20
C LEU A 65 1.53 6.28 7.69
N ASN A 66 1.34 6.30 9.01
CA ASN A 66 0.01 6.37 9.59
C ASN A 66 -0.61 7.74 9.32
N LYS A 67 -1.45 7.83 8.28
CA LYS A 67 -2.05 9.10 7.81
C LYS A 67 -2.86 9.85 8.86
N GLN A 68 -3.36 9.16 9.89
CA GLN A 68 -4.13 9.76 10.99
C GLN A 68 -3.23 10.41 12.04
N THR A 69 -2.18 9.71 12.49
CA THR A 69 -1.26 10.23 13.52
C THR A 69 -0.08 11.01 12.95
N LYS A 70 0.15 10.91 11.64
CA LYS A 70 1.31 11.47 10.91
C LYS A 70 2.66 10.89 11.37
N GLU A 71 2.63 9.66 11.90
CA GLU A 71 3.82 8.96 12.38
C GLU A 71 4.21 7.83 11.43
N TRP A 72 5.52 7.61 11.29
CA TRP A 72 6.08 6.46 10.60
C TRP A 72 6.09 5.25 11.52
N VAL A 73 5.57 4.14 11.02
CA VAL A 73 5.51 2.86 11.72
C VAL A 73 6.28 1.84 10.91
N GLU A 74 7.20 1.13 11.56
CA GLU A 74 7.92 0.02 10.96
C GLU A 74 7.01 -1.20 10.82
N ILE A 75 6.99 -1.81 9.65
CA ILE A 75 6.33 -3.08 9.38
C ILE A 75 7.40 -4.16 9.32
N ASP A 76 7.39 -5.03 10.32
CA ASP A 76 8.27 -6.18 10.41
C ASP A 76 7.94 -7.24 9.34
N LYS A 77 8.93 -8.07 9.01
CA LYS A 77 8.79 -9.10 7.98
C LYS A 77 7.61 -10.04 8.20
N LEU A 78 7.32 -10.42 9.46
CA LEU A 78 6.18 -11.28 9.78
C LEU A 78 4.84 -10.62 9.39
N LEU A 79 4.70 -9.33 9.63
CA LEU A 79 3.50 -8.60 9.23
C LEU A 79 3.45 -8.39 7.71
N GLN A 80 4.60 -8.14 7.06
CA GLN A 80 4.68 -8.06 5.60
C GLN A 80 4.22 -9.37 4.95
N ASP A 81 4.68 -10.52 5.43
CA ASP A 81 4.28 -11.83 4.92
C ASP A 81 2.78 -12.05 5.13
N ARG A 82 2.27 -11.68 6.30
CA ARG A 82 0.83 -11.75 6.59
C ARG A 82 0.01 -10.89 5.62
N ILE A 83 0.47 -9.69 5.28
CA ILE A 83 -0.17 -8.80 4.31
C ILE A 83 -0.23 -9.48 2.94
N LYS A 84 0.92 -9.98 2.46
CA LYS A 84 1.04 -10.66 1.16
C LYS A 84 0.10 -11.86 1.08
N THR A 85 0.15 -12.77 2.05
CA THR A 85 -0.74 -13.95 2.08
C THR A 85 -2.22 -13.57 2.12
N THR A 86 -2.59 -12.62 2.99
CA THR A 86 -4.00 -12.18 3.11
C THR A 86 -4.50 -11.50 1.84
N PHE A 87 -3.62 -10.79 1.13
CA PHE A 87 -3.95 -10.13 -0.13
C PHE A 87 -4.29 -11.16 -1.21
N ILE A 88 -3.40 -12.14 -1.42
CA ILE A 88 -3.59 -13.22 -2.40
C ILE A 88 -4.86 -14.02 -2.10
N GLU A 89 -5.07 -14.46 -0.86
CA GLU A 89 -6.27 -15.19 -0.45
C GLU A 89 -7.57 -14.42 -0.76
N ARG A 90 -7.55 -13.09 -0.63
CA ARG A 90 -8.73 -12.25 -0.91
C ARG A 90 -8.96 -12.09 -2.41
N ILE A 91 -7.90 -11.96 -3.20
CA ILE A 91 -8.01 -11.93 -4.66
C ILE A 91 -8.58 -13.25 -5.17
N GLU A 92 -8.05 -14.39 -4.72
CA GLU A 92 -8.54 -15.71 -5.14
C GLU A 92 -10.02 -15.89 -4.82
N LYS A 93 -10.43 -15.53 -3.59
CA LYS A 93 -11.86 -15.54 -3.21
C LYS A 93 -12.71 -14.59 -4.06
N MET A 94 -12.17 -13.44 -4.46
CA MET A 94 -12.88 -12.54 -5.37
C MET A 94 -13.03 -13.14 -6.76
N ARG A 95 -11.96 -13.72 -7.32
CA ARG A 95 -11.98 -14.39 -8.63
C ARG A 95 -13.01 -15.51 -8.67
N GLU A 96 -13.03 -16.35 -7.64
CA GLU A 96 -14.01 -17.43 -7.49
C GLU A 96 -15.44 -16.86 -7.40
N LYS A 97 -15.66 -15.84 -6.56
CA LYS A 97 -16.99 -15.21 -6.40
C LYS A 97 -17.53 -14.59 -7.69
N TYR A 98 -16.67 -13.97 -8.49
CA TYR A 98 -17.06 -13.31 -9.74
C TYR A 98 -16.90 -14.21 -10.97
N ASN A 99 -16.48 -15.46 -10.80
CA ASN A 99 -16.16 -16.41 -11.87
C ASN A 99 -15.23 -15.80 -12.94
N ARG A 100 -14.22 -15.05 -12.50
CA ARG A 100 -13.18 -14.42 -13.33
C ARG A 100 -11.82 -15.04 -12.99
N PRO A 101 -11.53 -16.26 -13.47
CA PRO A 101 -10.19 -16.80 -13.36
C PRO A 101 -9.20 -15.88 -14.08
N TYR A 102 -7.96 -15.84 -13.60
CA TYR A 102 -6.91 -15.17 -14.35
C TYR A 102 -6.65 -15.98 -15.62
N GLU A 103 -6.87 -15.36 -16.78
CA GLU A 103 -6.46 -15.89 -18.07
C GLU A 103 -5.23 -15.10 -18.51
N PRO A 104 -4.04 -15.73 -18.60
CA PRO A 104 -2.85 -15.05 -19.08
C PRO A 104 -3.11 -14.52 -20.48
N LYS A 105 -3.21 -13.19 -20.62
CA LYS A 105 -3.25 -12.57 -21.94
C LYS A 105 -1.89 -12.82 -22.57
N GLU A 106 -1.87 -13.43 -23.76
CA GLU A 106 -0.65 -13.47 -24.56
C GLU A 106 -0.18 -12.02 -24.70
N LYS A 107 1.03 -11.73 -24.22
CA LYS A 107 1.61 -10.39 -24.32
C LYS A 107 1.86 -10.10 -25.79
N GLU A 108 0.86 -9.59 -26.50
CA GLU A 108 1.10 -8.80 -27.70
C GLU A 108 1.93 -7.61 -27.22
N HIS A 109 3.21 -7.63 -27.58
CA HIS A 109 4.17 -6.59 -27.30
C HIS A 109 3.61 -5.24 -27.75
N GLU A 110 3.22 -4.37 -26.82
CA GLU A 110 3.32 -2.92 -27.00
C GLU A 110 3.47 -2.27 -25.62
N GLU A 111 4.73 -1.97 -25.31
CA GLU A 111 5.12 -1.03 -24.28
C GLU A 111 4.56 0.35 -24.66
N GLU A 112 3.38 0.71 -24.18
CA GLU A 112 3.01 2.11 -24.04
C GLU A 112 2.76 2.39 -22.56
N GLU A 113 3.86 2.72 -21.86
CA GLU A 113 3.78 3.53 -20.65
C GLU A 113 3.08 4.85 -21.02
N GLU A 114 1.75 4.89 -20.97
CA GLU A 114 1.00 6.13 -21.04
C GLU A 114 1.36 6.97 -19.80
N LYS A 115 2.40 7.79 -19.93
CA LYS A 115 2.68 8.87 -18.99
C LYS A 115 1.41 9.69 -18.86
N LYS A 116 0.73 9.59 -17.70
CA LYS A 116 -0.39 10.46 -17.33
C LYS A 116 0.09 11.91 -17.39
N VAL A 117 -0.16 12.60 -18.49
CA VAL A 117 0.14 14.03 -18.65
C VAL A 117 -0.83 14.78 -17.75
N TYR A 118 -0.38 15.14 -16.54
CA TYR A 118 -1.16 15.96 -15.63
C TYR A 118 -1.19 17.39 -16.13
N THR A 119 -2.22 17.77 -16.88
CA THR A 119 -2.45 19.16 -17.26
C THR A 119 -2.89 19.92 -16.01
N ASN A 120 -1.94 20.56 -15.32
CA ASN A 120 -2.26 21.53 -14.28
C ASN A 120 -3.05 22.68 -14.92
N ASN A 121 -4.38 22.69 -14.74
CA ASN A 121 -5.23 23.80 -15.16
C ASN A 121 -4.92 25.01 -14.27
N VAL A 122 -3.90 25.78 -14.65
CA VAL A 122 -3.57 27.06 -14.01
C VAL A 122 -4.67 28.06 -14.35
N ILE A 123 -5.50 28.40 -13.36
CA ILE A 123 -6.49 29.47 -13.48
C ILE A 123 -5.77 30.80 -13.23
N GLU A 124 -5.55 31.58 -14.29
CA GLU A 124 -5.02 32.93 -14.15
C GLU A 124 -6.12 33.91 -13.73
N PHE A 125 -5.94 34.56 -12.57
CA PHE A 125 -6.83 35.63 -12.12
C PHE A 125 -6.39 36.96 -12.73
N ARG A 126 -7.17 37.50 -13.66
CA ARG A 126 -7.01 38.90 -14.10
C ARG A 126 -7.37 39.83 -12.94
N LYS A 127 -6.44 40.72 -12.58
CA LYS A 127 -6.77 41.89 -11.75
C LYS A 127 -7.76 42.78 -12.52
N ARG A 128 -8.87 43.15 -11.89
CA ARG A 128 -9.74 44.22 -12.36
C ARG A 128 -8.98 45.54 -12.19
N ASN A 129 -8.85 46.29 -13.28
CA ASN A 129 -8.47 47.70 -13.26
C ASN A 129 -9.63 48.55 -12.75
#